data_AF-A0A7S3J0X7-F1
#
_entry.id   AF-A0A7S3J0X7-F1
#
_cell.length_a   1.000
_cell.length_b   1.000
_cell.length_c   1.000
_cell.angle_alpha   90.00
_cell.angle_beta   90.00
_cell.angle_gamma   90.00
#
_symmetry.space_group_name_H-M   'P 1'
#
loop_
_entity.id
_entity.type
_entity.pdbx_description
1 polymer ?
#
loop_
_entity_poly.entity_id
_entity_poly.type
_entity_poly.pdbx_seq_one_letter_code
_entity_poly.pdbx_strand_id
1 'polypeptide(L)'
;YLVTRNNFSLENKFIFETPQKMMRFLANPVRYSKVSLPVKMPPITEKISLLSFSELEDSVPFLEQSIGAIATRGLLEITSCRLKYPTLSVKETALKLFAMFLKANNPSNSEYMRKKSMSKMKMFVERCNLPNKIHKLKLKIDKIAEKEEKSGDVSSNEC
;
A
#
# COMPACT_ATOMS: atom_id res chain seq x y z
N TYR A 1 6.26 -27.60 16.87
CA TYR A 1 5.58 -27.76 18.16
C TYR A 1 4.09 -27.62 17.96
N LEU A 2 3.38 -28.75 17.96
CA LEU A 2 1.92 -28.82 17.86
C LEU A 2 1.35 -28.57 19.26
N VAL A 3 0.80 -27.38 19.51
CA VAL A 3 0.03 -27.11 20.73
C VAL A 3 -1.44 -27.24 20.39
N THR A 4 -1.99 -28.39 20.74
CA THR A 4 -3.42 -28.61 20.93
C THR A 4 -3.94 -27.63 21.99
N ARG A 5 -4.73 -26.63 21.58
CA ARG A 5 -5.55 -25.84 22.52
C ARG A 5 -7.01 -26.21 22.33
N ASN A 6 -7.43 -27.16 23.17
CA ASN A 6 -8.82 -27.33 23.55
C ASN A 6 -9.36 -26.01 24.13
N ASN A 7 -10.23 -25.35 23.36
CA ASN A 7 -11.24 -24.44 23.89
C ASN A 7 -12.58 -24.83 23.23
N PHE A 8 -13.13 -25.92 23.74
CA PHE A 8 -14.48 -26.38 23.42
C PHE A 8 -15.47 -25.56 24.26
N SER A 9 -16.32 -24.76 23.60
CA SER A 9 -17.75 -24.57 23.93
C SER A 9 -18.26 -23.22 23.38
N LEU A 10 -18.78 -23.25 22.14
CA LEU A 10 -19.72 -22.32 21.46
C LEU A 10 -19.39 -22.12 19.97
N GLU A 11 -18.16 -22.41 19.53
CA GLU A 11 -17.67 -22.02 18.19
C GLU A 11 -18.23 -22.84 17.00
N ASN A 12 -18.72 -24.06 17.22
CA ASN A 12 -19.04 -24.97 16.09
C ASN A 12 -20.44 -24.81 15.46
N LYS A 13 -21.29 -23.92 15.99
CA LYS A 13 -22.68 -23.77 15.53
C LYS A 13 -22.82 -22.91 14.27
N PHE A 14 -21.82 -22.09 13.97
CA PHE A 14 -21.87 -21.05 12.94
C PHE A 14 -20.73 -21.11 11.90
N ILE A 15 -20.00 -22.23 11.88
CA ILE A 15 -18.96 -22.49 10.89
C ILE A 15 -19.61 -23.22 9.70
N PHE A 16 -19.38 -22.75 8.48
CA PHE A 16 -19.80 -23.44 7.24
C PHE A 16 -18.89 -24.63 6.92
N GLU A 17 -18.69 -25.48 7.92
CA GLU A 17 -17.83 -26.66 7.84
C GLU A 17 -18.45 -27.74 6.95
N THR A 18 -19.78 -27.85 6.95
CA THR A 18 -20.52 -28.84 6.17
C THR A 18 -21.61 -28.17 5.32
N PRO A 19 -21.98 -28.76 4.15
CA PRO A 19 -22.98 -28.18 3.26
C PRO A 19 -24.35 -28.05 3.93
N GLN A 20 -24.68 -28.93 4.88
CA GLN A 20 -25.92 -28.86 5.66
C GLN A 20 -25.94 -27.66 6.60
N LYS A 21 -24.80 -27.30 7.22
CA LYS A 21 -24.68 -26.08 8.05
C LYS A 21 -24.85 -24.82 7.19
N MET A 22 -24.30 -24.81 5.98
CA MET A 22 -24.48 -23.73 5.00
C MET A 22 -25.94 -23.59 4.55
N MET A 23 -26.60 -24.70 4.20
CA MET A 23 -28.01 -24.70 3.78
C MET A 23 -28.94 -24.17 4.88
N ARG A 24 -28.67 -24.49 6.15
CA ARG A 24 -29.44 -23.96 7.30
C ARG A 24 -29.28 -22.45 7.47
N PHE A 25 -28.11 -21.90 7.16
CA PHE A 25 -27.90 -20.45 7.15
C PHE A 25 -28.66 -19.78 6.00
N LEU A 26 -28.56 -20.33 4.78
CA LEU A 26 -29.26 -19.79 3.61
C LEU A 26 -30.78 -19.82 3.79
N ALA A 27 -31.32 -20.83 4.46
CA ALA A 27 -32.75 -20.95 4.72
C ALA A 27 -33.30 -19.88 5.70
N ASN A 28 -32.49 -19.40 6.65
CA ASN A 28 -32.92 -18.34 7.58
C ASN A 28 -31.74 -17.48 8.06
N PRO A 29 -31.27 -16.53 7.22
CA PRO A 29 -30.10 -15.72 7.53
C PRO A 29 -30.33 -14.75 8.69
N VAL A 30 -31.59 -14.35 8.95
CA VAL A 30 -31.95 -13.37 9.99
C VAL A 30 -31.59 -13.88 11.39
N ARG A 31 -31.66 -15.18 11.63
CA ARG A 31 -31.31 -15.82 12.91
C ARG A 31 -29.83 -15.63 13.29
N TYR A 32 -28.99 -15.35 12.30
CA TYR A 32 -27.54 -15.21 12.46
C TYR A 32 -27.11 -13.73 12.58
N SER A 33 -28.05 -12.78 12.47
CA SER A 33 -27.77 -11.34 12.47
C SER A 33 -27.18 -10.77 13.78
N LYS A 34 -27.51 -11.39 14.92
CA LYS A 34 -27.06 -10.96 16.26
C LYS A 34 -25.81 -11.71 16.76
N VAL A 35 -25.25 -12.59 15.93
CA VAL A 35 -24.10 -13.42 16.31
C VAL A 35 -22.82 -12.59 16.21
N SER A 36 -22.11 -12.45 17.33
CA SER A 36 -20.76 -11.89 17.32
C SER A 36 -19.82 -12.91 16.68
N LEU A 37 -19.23 -12.54 15.54
CA LEU A 37 -18.21 -13.38 14.91
C LEU A 37 -16.97 -13.41 15.81
N PRO A 38 -16.30 -14.57 15.93
CA PRO A 38 -15.01 -14.60 16.60
C PRO A 38 -14.09 -13.57 15.95
N VAL A 39 -13.46 -12.73 16.78
CA VAL A 39 -12.51 -11.73 16.31
C VAL A 39 -11.45 -12.49 15.51
N LYS A 40 -11.34 -12.19 14.20
CA LYS A 40 -10.34 -12.83 13.34
C LYS A 40 -8.99 -12.83 14.05
N MET A 41 -8.31 -13.98 14.01
CA MET A 41 -7.05 -14.30 14.68
C MET A 41 -6.55 -13.18 15.59
N PRO A 42 -6.55 -13.36 16.94
CA PRO A 42 -6.00 -12.34 17.82
C PRO A 42 -4.60 -11.95 17.30
N PRO A 43 -4.32 -10.64 17.17
CA PRO A 43 -3.06 -10.19 16.63
C PRO A 43 -1.93 -10.87 17.41
N ILE A 44 -0.95 -11.43 16.70
CA ILE A 44 0.21 -12.07 17.33
C ILE A 44 0.87 -10.99 18.19
N THR A 45 0.70 -11.10 19.51
CA THR A 45 1.20 -10.13 20.51
C THR A 45 2.67 -10.34 20.82
N GLU A 46 3.23 -11.46 20.37
CA GLU A 46 4.65 -11.75 20.48
C GLU A 46 5.42 -10.81 19.56
N LYS A 47 6.03 -9.79 20.18
CA LYS A 47 7.05 -8.99 19.51
C LYS A 47 8.21 -9.92 19.22
N ILE A 48 8.44 -10.22 17.95
CA ILE A 48 9.66 -10.89 17.50
C ILE A 48 10.83 -10.03 18.00
N SER A 49 11.62 -10.56 18.93
CA SER A 49 12.79 -9.85 19.42
C SER A 49 13.80 -9.74 18.28
N LEU A 50 14.21 -8.53 17.92
CA LEU A 50 15.27 -8.34 16.92
C LEU A 50 16.60 -8.92 17.41
N LEU A 51 16.79 -9.01 18.73
CA LEU A 51 17.98 -9.62 19.36
C LEU A 51 18.08 -11.12 19.05
N SER A 52 16.96 -11.85 19.08
CA SER A 52 16.98 -13.29 18.73
C SER A 52 17.25 -13.54 17.24
N PHE A 53 17.06 -12.53 16.38
CA PHE A 53 17.46 -12.61 14.97
C PHE A 53 18.97 -12.41 14.80
N SER A 54 19.57 -11.48 15.54
CA SER A 54 21.02 -11.23 15.50
C SER A 54 21.85 -12.33 16.17
N GLU A 55 21.26 -13.10 17.10
CA GLU A 55 21.88 -14.27 17.74
C GLU A 55 21.95 -15.49 16.82
N LEU A 56 21.21 -15.51 15.69
CA LEU A 56 21.43 -16.51 14.65
C LEU A 56 22.69 -16.13 13.85
N GLU A 57 23.72 -16.97 13.99
CA GLU A 57 25.02 -16.87 13.31
C GLU A 57 24.88 -16.72 11.77
N ASP A 58 23.80 -17.28 11.20
CA ASP A 58 23.52 -17.26 9.75
C ASP A 58 22.50 -16.19 9.30
N SER A 59 22.07 -15.29 10.18
CA SER A 59 20.98 -14.35 9.88
C SER A 59 21.33 -13.33 8.78
N VAL A 60 22.57 -12.84 8.75
CA VAL A 60 23.03 -11.83 7.78
C VAL A 60 23.15 -12.42 6.37
N PRO A 61 23.89 -13.54 6.14
CA PRO A 61 23.94 -14.18 4.82
C PRO A 61 22.55 -14.58 4.31
N PHE A 62 21.69 -15.09 5.21
CA PHE A 62 20.32 -15.44 4.86
C PHE A 62 19.52 -14.24 4.34
N LEU A 63 19.57 -13.10 5.04
CA LEU A 63 18.88 -11.89 4.61
C LEU A 63 19.45 -11.33 3.31
N GLU A 64 20.77 -11.34 3.15
CA GLU A 64 21.42 -10.89 1.92
C GLU A 64 20.95 -11.69 0.70
N GLN A 65 20.89 -13.02 0.82
CA GLN A 65 20.41 -13.90 -0.24
C GLN A 65 18.90 -13.78 -0.48
N SER A 66 18.11 -13.64 0.59
CA SER A 66 16.65 -13.64 0.52
C SER A 66 16.06 -12.31 0.02
N ILE A 67 16.57 -11.19 0.51
CA ILE A 67 16.00 -9.85 0.25
C ILE A 67 17.02 -8.82 -0.25
N GLY A 68 18.33 -9.08 -0.14
CA GLY A 68 19.38 -8.10 -0.48
C GLY A 68 19.27 -7.59 -1.91
N ALA A 69 19.11 -8.48 -2.89
CA ALA A 69 18.99 -8.10 -4.30
C ALA A 69 17.77 -7.21 -4.56
N ILE A 70 16.61 -7.54 -3.98
CA ILE A 70 15.37 -6.77 -4.21
C ILE A 70 15.35 -5.45 -3.44
N ALA A 71 15.89 -5.44 -2.22
CA ALA A 71 16.04 -4.22 -1.43
C ALA A 71 16.96 -3.21 -2.13
N THR A 72 18.09 -3.68 -2.67
CA THR A 72 19.05 -2.84 -3.41
C THR A 72 18.40 -2.22 -4.65
N ARG A 73 17.69 -3.01 -5.45
CA ARG A 73 16.95 -2.51 -6.62
C ARG A 73 15.90 -1.48 -6.24
N GLY A 74 15.10 -1.77 -5.22
CA GLY A 74 14.06 -0.86 -4.75
C GLY A 74 14.63 0.46 -4.24
N LEU A 75 15.75 0.42 -3.51
CA LEU A 75 16.42 1.64 -3.05
C LEU A 75 16.98 2.45 -4.21
N LEU A 76 17.60 1.81 -5.21
CA LEU A 76 18.14 2.50 -6.39
C LEU A 76 17.04 3.24 -7.16
N GLU A 77 15.90 2.58 -7.42
CA GLU A 77 14.74 3.20 -8.07
C GLU A 77 14.21 4.41 -7.29
N ILE A 78 14.09 4.28 -5.97
CA ILE A 78 13.58 5.35 -5.10
C ILE A 78 14.56 6.52 -5.04
N THR A 79 15.86 6.26 -4.94
CA THR A 79 16.87 7.33 -4.91
C THR A 79 16.93 8.10 -6.23
N SER A 80 16.64 7.44 -7.35
CA SER A 80 16.56 8.08 -8.67
C SER A 80 15.38 9.05 -8.78
N CYS A 81 14.32 8.82 -7.99
CA CYS A 81 13.11 9.64 -7.97
C CYS A 81 13.04 10.45 -6.66
N ARG A 82 13.50 11.70 -6.67
CA ARG A 82 13.41 12.61 -5.51
C ARG A 82 11.95 13.08 -5.28
N LEU A 83 11.12 12.18 -4.78
CA LEU A 83 9.68 12.38 -4.56
C LEU A 83 9.41 12.90 -3.15
N LYS A 84 8.52 13.88 -3.05
CA LYS A 84 7.95 14.35 -1.79
C LYS A 84 6.43 14.29 -1.89
N TYR A 85 5.80 13.50 -1.04
CA TYR A 85 4.34 13.51 -0.95
C TYR A 85 3.90 14.79 -0.24
N PRO A 86 2.85 15.50 -0.70
CA PRO A 86 2.50 16.84 -0.18
C PRO A 86 2.35 16.91 1.35
N THR A 87 1.77 15.87 1.96
CA THR A 87 1.47 15.81 3.40
C THR A 87 2.47 14.99 4.23
N LEU A 88 3.53 14.45 3.62
CA LEU A 88 4.48 13.58 4.31
C LEU A 88 5.90 14.13 4.23
N SER A 89 6.73 13.75 5.20
CA SER A 89 8.17 13.97 5.09
C SER A 89 8.77 13.16 3.93
N VAL A 90 9.97 13.55 3.50
CA VAL A 90 10.71 12.83 2.45
C VAL A 90 11.02 11.39 2.89
N LYS A 91 11.40 11.21 4.17
CA LYS A 91 11.68 9.89 4.76
C LYS A 91 10.45 8.99 4.72
N GLU A 92 9.30 9.49 5.16
CA GLU A 92 8.05 8.73 5.13
C GLU A 92 7.58 8.42 3.71
N THR A 93 7.75 9.37 2.78
CA THR A 93 7.44 9.19 1.36
C THR A 93 8.26 8.04 0.78
N ALA A 94 9.59 8.07 0.99
CA ALA A 94 10.51 7.03 0.54
C ALA A 94 10.17 5.67 1.16
N LEU A 95 9.90 5.63 2.48
CA LEU A 95 9.57 4.39 3.17
C LEU A 95 8.25 3.78 2.67
N LYS A 96 7.21 4.60 2.45
CA LYS A 96 5.95 4.11 1.88
C LYS A 96 6.12 3.59 0.46
N LEU A 97 6.90 4.29 -0.36
CA LEU A 97 7.20 3.86 -1.73
C LEU A 97 7.96 2.53 -1.74
N PHE A 98 8.96 2.39 -0.87
CA PHE A 98 9.72 1.15 -0.70
C PHE A 98 8.85 -0.03 -0.25
N ALA A 99 7.98 0.19 0.72
CA ALA A 99 7.04 -0.84 1.17
C ALA A 99 6.09 -1.30 0.06
N MET A 100 5.64 -0.39 -0.81
CA MET A 100 4.82 -0.74 -1.98
C MET A 100 5.62 -1.49 -3.04
N PHE A 101 6.87 -1.11 -3.27
CA PHE A 101 7.78 -1.81 -4.17
C PHE A 101 8.00 -3.26 -3.74
N LEU A 102 8.28 -3.50 -2.45
CA LEU A 102 8.45 -4.85 -1.92
C LEU A 102 7.17 -5.69 -2.07
N LYS A 103 6.00 -5.10 -1.83
CA LYS A 103 4.70 -5.79 -2.02
C LYS A 103 4.42 -6.14 -3.48
N ALA A 104 4.81 -5.27 -4.42
CA ALA A 104 4.60 -5.50 -5.84
C ALA A 104 5.52 -6.60 -6.41
N ASN A 105 6.71 -6.76 -5.83
CA ASN A 105 7.71 -7.72 -6.29
C ASN A 105 7.80 -9.01 -5.45
N ASN A 106 6.94 -9.19 -4.44
CA ASN A 106 6.92 -10.42 -3.67
C ASN A 106 6.42 -11.61 -4.53
N PRO A 107 7.24 -12.65 -4.76
CA PRO A 107 6.84 -13.82 -5.57
C PRO A 107 5.76 -14.67 -4.90
N SER A 108 5.64 -14.64 -3.57
CA SER A 108 4.60 -15.38 -2.82
C SER A 108 3.21 -14.75 -2.96
N ASN A 109 3.11 -13.51 -3.48
CA ASN A 109 1.83 -12.86 -3.70
C ASN A 109 1.18 -13.35 -5.00
N SER A 110 -0.15 -13.52 -4.98
CA SER A 110 -0.91 -13.79 -6.20
C SER A 110 -0.71 -12.68 -7.24
N GLU A 111 -0.83 -13.03 -8.52
CA GLU A 111 -0.66 -12.08 -9.62
C GLU A 111 -1.58 -10.85 -9.48
N TYR A 112 -2.83 -11.08 -9.06
CA TYR A 112 -3.78 -10.02 -8.75
C TYR A 112 -3.25 -9.05 -7.67
N MET A 113 -2.70 -9.58 -6.57
CA MET A 113 -2.18 -8.77 -5.46
C MET A 113 -0.93 -7.97 -5.87
N ARG A 114 -0.08 -8.55 -6.71
CA ARG A 114 1.07 -7.85 -7.30
C ARG A 114 0.62 -6.70 -8.21
N LYS A 115 -0.32 -6.94 -9.13
CA LYS A 115 -0.90 -5.90 -10.01
C LYS A 115 -1.54 -4.79 -9.19
N LYS A 116 -2.33 -5.12 -8.17
CA LYS A 116 -2.96 -4.15 -7.27
C LYS A 116 -1.92 -3.28 -6.54
N SER A 117 -0.84 -3.89 -6.04
CA SER A 117 0.23 -3.17 -5.35
C SER A 117 1.01 -2.27 -6.31
N MET A 118 1.29 -2.73 -7.53
CA MET A 118 1.91 -1.92 -8.58
C MET A 118 1.04 -0.73 -8.98
N SER A 119 -0.28 -0.90 -9.13
CA SER A 119 -1.19 0.21 -9.40
C SER A 119 -1.20 1.25 -8.28
N LYS A 120 -1.21 0.82 -7.00
CA LYS A 120 -1.10 1.72 -5.85
C LYS A 120 0.22 2.50 -5.85
N MET A 121 1.31 1.84 -6.21
CA MET A 121 2.63 2.47 -6.33
C MET A 121 2.62 3.56 -7.41
N LYS A 122 2.09 3.27 -8.61
CA LYS A 122 1.96 4.25 -9.70
C LYS A 122 1.11 5.46 -9.28
N MET A 123 -0.06 5.21 -8.68
CA MET A 123 -0.92 6.29 -8.18
C MET A 123 -0.23 7.17 -7.13
N PHE A 124 0.62 6.57 -6.28
CA PHE A 124 1.37 7.32 -5.28
C PHE A 124 2.40 8.26 -5.91
N VAL A 125 3.14 7.78 -6.92
CA VAL A 125 4.10 8.61 -7.68
C VAL A 125 3.37 9.75 -8.41
N GLU A 126 2.23 9.45 -9.04
CA GLU A 126 1.40 10.48 -9.68
C GLU A 126 0.97 11.58 -8.71
N ARG A 127 0.58 11.21 -7.48
CA ARG A 127 0.21 12.18 -6.43
C ARG A 127 1.38 13.04 -5.98
N CYS A 128 2.58 12.48 -5.91
CA CYS A 128 3.79 13.26 -5.61
C CYS A 128 4.09 14.30 -6.69
N ASN A 129 3.70 14.04 -7.94
CA ASN A 129 3.89 14.95 -9.07
C ASN A 129 2.77 16.00 -9.22
N LEU A 130 1.65 15.88 -8.51
CA LEU A 130 0.52 16.82 -8.61
C LEU A 130 0.92 18.28 -8.34
N PRO A 131 1.68 18.62 -7.28
CA PRO A 131 2.07 20.02 -7.05
C PRO A 131 2.86 20.61 -8.21
N ASN A 132 3.78 19.84 -8.80
CA ASN A 132 4.56 20.26 -9.95
C ASN A 132 3.68 20.47 -11.19
N LYS A 133 2.68 19.60 -11.41
CA LYS A 133 1.72 19.74 -12.51
C LYS A 133 0.89 21.01 -12.34
N ILE A 134 0.36 21.26 -11.15
CA ILE A 134 -0.43 22.47 -10.84
C ILE A 134 0.42 23.73 -11.05
N HIS A 135 1.66 23.75 -10.53
CA HIS A 135 2.57 24.87 -10.70
C HIS A 135 2.86 25.16 -12.18
N LYS A 136 3.14 24.13 -12.99
CA LYS A 136 3.33 24.27 -14.44
C LYS A 136 2.09 24.80 -15.16
N LEU A 137 0.89 24.39 -14.74
CA LEU A 137 -0.35 24.89 -15.32
C LEU A 137 -0.56 26.37 -14.99
N LYS A 138 -0.30 26.78 -13.74
CA LYS A 138 -0.37 28.18 -13.33
C LYS A 138 0.54 29.07 -14.17
N LEU A 139 1.81 28.67 -14.35
CA LEU A 139 2.76 29.39 -15.21
C LEU A 139 2.30 29.51 -16.68
N LYS A 140 1.57 28.52 -17.19
CA LYS A 140 1.02 28.60 -18.56
C LYS A 140 -0.13 29.60 -18.64
N ILE A 141 -1.00 29.63 -17.63
CA ILE A 141 -2.12 30.58 -17.55
C ILE A 141 -1.58 32.01 -17.49
N ASP A 142 -0.59 32.26 -16.64
CA ASP A 142 -0.02 33.60 -16.47
C ASP A 142 0.62 34.10 -17.79
N LYS A 143 1.30 33.22 -18.54
CA LYS A 143 1.85 33.54 -19.88
C LYS A 143 0.80 33.81 -20.95
N ILE A 144 -0.38 33.19 -20.85
CA ILE A 144 -1.49 33.44 -21.78
C ILE A 144 -2.08 34.82 -21.52
N ALA A 145 -2.31 35.17 -20.26
CA ALA A 145 -2.79 36.49 -19.86
C ALA A 145 -1.85 37.61 -20.34
N GLU A 146 -0.54 37.47 -20.13
CA GLU A 146 0.46 38.44 -20.60
C GLU A 146 0.50 38.57 -22.14
N LYS A 147 0.14 37.51 -22.89
CA LYS A 147 0.10 37.53 -24.35
C LYS A 147 -1.17 38.20 -24.87
N GLU A 148 -2.29 38.01 -24.19
CA GLU A 148 -3.57 38.67 -24.52
C GLU A 148 -3.50 40.19 -24.26
N GLU A 149 -2.89 40.61 -23.15
CA GLU A 149 -2.64 42.03 -22.85
C GLU A 149 -1.76 42.71 -23.91
N LYS A 150 -0.70 42.04 -24.39
CA LYS A 150 0.19 42.60 -25.44
C LYS A 150 -0.42 42.62 -26.84
N SER A 151 -1.44 41.80 -27.11
CA SER A 151 -2.17 41.83 -28.39
C SER A 151 -3.33 42.84 -28.41
N GLY A 152 -3.79 43.32 -27.26
CA GLY A 152 -4.86 44.32 -27.15
C GLY A 152 -4.41 45.76 -27.41
N ASP A 153 -3.12 46.06 -27.22
CA ASP A 153 -2.58 47.44 -27.30
C ASP A 153 -2.23 47.92 -28.72
N VAL A 154 -2.37 47.08 -29.75
CA VAL A 154 -2.02 47.44 -31.16
C VAL A 154 -3.24 48.01 -31.93
N SER A 155 -4.44 48.03 -31.34
CA SER A 155 -5.68 48.45 -32.02
C SER A 155 -6.06 49.94 -31.82
N SER A 156 -5.24 50.76 -31.16
CA SER A 156 -5.65 52.12 -30.76
C SER A 156 -4.79 53.28 -31.30
N ASN A 157 -3.89 53.04 -32.27
CA ASN A 157 -3.11 54.11 -32.92
C ASN A 157 -3.30 54.11 -34.44
N GLU A 158 -4.53 54.30 -34.92
CA GLU A 158 -4.82 54.86 -36.24
C GLU A 158 -6.03 55.82 -36.09
N CYS A 159 -5.72 57.09 -35.82
CA CYS A 159 -6.59 58.25 -36.06
C CYS A 159 -5.72 59.34 -36.69
#